data_AF-A0A170WZ83-F1
#
_entry.id   AF-A0A170WZ83-F1
#
_cell.length_a   1.000
_cell.length_b   1.000
_cell.length_c   1.000
_cell.angle_alpha   90.00
_cell.angle_beta   90.00
_cell.angle_gamma   90.00
#
_symmetry.space_group_name_H-M   'P 1'
#
loop_
_entity.id
_entity.type
_entity.pdbx_description
1 polymer ?
#
loop_
_entity_poly.entity_id
_entity_poly.type
_entity_poly.pdbx_seq_one_letter_code
_entity_poly.pdbx_strand_id
1 'polypeptide(L)'
;TLAYYTATGYRVIAIAYKQLPRTFKWLHSQRIKREQVEYELIFLGLIILQNTLKPQSAPVIRQLQHARIKCLMLTGDNILTAVSVSRNCGLIAPSTPLSQVIVTSSAPRTIKL
;
A
#
# COMPACT_ATOMS: atom_id res chain seq x y z
N THR A 1 6.69 13.14 8.94
CA THR A 1 7.80 12.59 8.10
C THR A 1 7.28 11.43 7.26
N LEU A 2 7.97 10.99 6.20
CA LEU A 2 7.53 9.89 5.31
C LEU A 2 7.09 8.64 6.08
N ALA A 3 7.89 8.21 7.05
CA ALA A 3 7.62 7.04 7.88
C ALA A 3 6.28 7.12 8.63
N TYR A 4 5.89 8.32 9.10
CA TYR A 4 4.61 8.52 9.76
C TYR A 4 3.43 8.25 8.82
N TYR A 5 3.47 8.79 7.60
CA TYR A 5 2.39 8.61 6.63
C TYR A 5 2.27 7.16 6.14
N THR A 6 3.40 6.47 5.93
CA THR A 6 3.37 5.06 5.52
C THR A 6 2.88 4.15 6.65
N ALA A 7 3.28 4.42 7.90
CA ALA A 7 2.83 3.64 9.06
C ALA A 7 1.34 3.81 9.36
N THR A 8 0.76 4.95 9.00
CA THR A 8 -0.69 5.23 9.16
C THR A 8 -1.53 4.71 7.98
N GLY A 9 -0.90 4.10 6.96
CA GLY A 9 -1.60 3.46 5.85
C GLY A 9 -1.99 4.42 4.71
N TYR A 10 -1.41 5.63 4.67
CA TYR A 10 -1.55 6.50 3.51
C TYR A 10 -0.70 5.98 2.34
N ARG A 11 -1.21 6.18 1.12
CA ARG A 11 -0.42 5.98 -0.09
C ARG A 11 0.42 7.23 -0.33
N VAL A 12 1.74 7.07 -0.29
CA VAL A 12 2.69 8.16 -0.46
C VAL A 12 3.40 8.02 -1.81
N ILE A 13 3.43 9.09 -2.60
CA ILE A 13 4.14 9.16 -3.88
C ILE A 13 5.17 10.29 -3.80
N ALA A 14 6.43 9.97 -4.01
CA ALA A 14 7.49 10.97 -4.15
C ALA A 14 7.51 11.51 -5.58
N ILE A 15 7.59 12.83 -5.72
CA ILE A 15 7.76 13.49 -7.03
C ILE A 15 9.15 14.12 -7.07
N ALA A 16 9.86 13.84 -8.16
CA ALA A 16 11.11 14.46 -8.50
C ALA A 16 11.17 14.68 -10.02
N TYR A 17 12.01 15.60 -10.48
CA TYR A 17 12.17 15.89 -11.91
C TYR A 17 13.63 16.11 -12.28
N LYS A 18 13.93 16.03 -13.57
CA LYS A 18 15.23 16.40 -14.15
C LYS A 18 14.99 17.21 -15.40
N GLN A 19 15.61 18.38 -15.49
CA GLN A 19 15.60 19.14 -16.72
C GLN A 19 16.51 18.44 -17.74
N LEU A 20 15.95 18.07 -18.88
CA LEU A 20 16.72 17.55 -20.00
C LEU A 20 17.20 18.72 -20.87
N PRO A 21 18.38 18.60 -21.51
CA PRO A 21 18.86 19.62 -22.44
C PRO A 21 17.85 19.87 -23.57
N ARG A 22 17.75 21.11 -24.06
CA ARG A 22 16.86 21.46 -25.20
C ARG A 22 17.17 20.68 -26.47
N THR A 23 18.40 20.16 -26.59
CA THR A 23 18.85 19.32 -27.71
C THR A 23 18.34 17.87 -27.61
N PHE A 24 17.75 17.47 -26.48
CA PHE A 24 17.20 16.14 -26.29
C PHE A 24 15.93 15.94 -27.13
N LYS A 25 16.06 15.17 -28.22
CA LYS A 25 14.97 14.88 -29.16
C LYS A 25 14.32 13.52 -28.87
N TRP A 26 13.10 13.32 -29.38
CA TRP A 26 12.38 12.04 -29.29
C TRP A 26 13.21 10.83 -29.76
N LEU A 27 14.01 10.98 -30.82
CA LEU A 27 14.87 9.89 -31.29
C LEU A 27 15.92 9.44 -30.24
N HIS A 28 16.34 10.35 -29.35
CA HIS A 28 17.24 10.03 -28.26
C HIS A 28 16.53 9.30 -27.12
N SER A 29 15.25 9.60 -26.85
CA SER A 29 14.47 8.90 -25.82
C SER A 29 14.22 7.43 -26.15
N GLN A 30 14.20 7.06 -27.44
CA GLN A 30 14.07 5.67 -27.87
C GLN A 30 15.35 4.84 -27.71
N ARG A 31 16.52 5.49 -27.57
CA ARG A 31 17.84 4.82 -27.51
C ARG A 31 18.48 4.87 -26.12
N ILE A 32 18.07 5.81 -25.29
CA ILE A 32 18.59 5.97 -23.93
C ILE A 32 17.96 4.94 -23.00
N LYS A 33 18.75 4.43 -22.04
CA LYS A 33 18.21 3.55 -21.01
C LYS A 33 17.51 4.35 -19.93
N ARG A 34 16.49 3.75 -19.30
CA ARG A 34 15.67 4.40 -18.26
C ARG A 34 16.51 4.90 -17.09
N GLU A 35 17.51 4.13 -16.68
CA GLU A 35 18.38 4.44 -15.54
C GLU A 35 19.24 5.70 -15.80
N GLN A 36 19.52 6.01 -17.06
CA GLN A 36 20.25 7.23 -17.45
C GLN A 36 19.37 8.48 -17.44
N VAL A 37 18.06 8.34 -17.27
CA VAL A 37 17.12 9.46 -17.14
C VAL A 37 16.65 9.60 -15.70
N GLU A 38 16.48 8.47 -14.99
CA GLU A 38 15.99 8.37 -13.61
C GLU A 38 17.11 8.43 -12.56
N TYR A 39 18.17 9.22 -12.80
CA TYR A 39 19.24 9.48 -11.82
C TYR A 39 19.41 10.98 -11.54
N GLU A 40 19.85 11.33 -10.33
CA GLU A 40 20.07 12.72 -9.89
C GLU A 40 18.86 13.64 -10.13
N LEU A 41 17.69 13.14 -9.77
CA LEU A 41 16.45 13.92 -9.85
C LEU A 41 16.41 14.97 -8.73
N ILE A 42 15.86 16.13 -9.04
CA ILE A 42 15.56 17.18 -8.05
C ILE A 42 14.23 16.82 -7.39
N PHE A 43 14.29 16.54 -6.09
CA PHE A 43 13.09 16.24 -5.30
C PHE A 43 12.20 17.47 -5.17
N LEU A 44 10.91 17.30 -5.45
CA LEU A 44 9.91 18.36 -5.33
C LEU A 44 9.07 18.21 -4.07
N GLY A 45 8.70 16.98 -3.71
CA GLY A 45 7.85 16.75 -2.56
C GLY A 45 7.15 15.39 -2.57
N LEU A 46 6.21 15.25 -1.62
CA LEU A 46 5.38 14.07 -1.46
C LEU A 46 3.91 14.40 -1.76
N ILE A 47 3.24 13.54 -2.50
CA ILE A 47 1.78 13.47 -2.57
C ILE A 47 1.32 12.41 -1.58
N ILE A 48 0.38 12.80 -0.71
CA ILE A 48 -0.25 11.91 0.28
C ILE A 48 -1.69 11.64 -0.16
N LEU A 49 -2.00 10.37 -0.39
CA LEU A 49 -3.33 9.91 -0.78
C LEU A 49 -3.92 9.10 0.37
N GLN A 50 -5.11 9.48 0.81
CA GLN A 50 -5.85 8.77 1.84
C GLN A 50 -6.90 7.87 1.21
N ASN A 51 -6.90 6.59 1.61
CA ASN A 51 -8.03 5.72 1.35
C ASN A 51 -9.13 6.01 2.38
N THR A 52 -10.05 6.90 2.01
CA THR A 52 -11.20 7.23 2.86
C THR A 52 -12.22 6.09 2.81
N LEU A 53 -12.61 5.61 3.99
CA LEU A 53 -13.71 4.64 4.11
C LEU A 53 -15.01 5.25 3.59
N LYS A 54 -15.86 4.43 2.96
CA LYS A 54 -17.22 4.86 2.67
C LYS A 54 -17.91 5.21 4.01
N PRO A 55 -18.68 6.30 4.10
CA PRO A 55 -19.32 6.72 5.35
C PRO A 55 -20.16 5.62 6.01
N GLN A 56 -20.72 4.72 5.20
CA GLN A 56 -21.56 3.61 5.64
C GLN A 56 -20.77 2.39 6.14
N SER A 57 -19.47 2.29 5.88
CA SER A 57 -18.68 1.09 6.22
C SER A 57 -18.65 0.79 7.72
N ALA A 58 -18.27 1.76 8.55
CA ALA A 58 -18.19 1.58 10.00
C ALA A 58 -19.56 1.28 10.66
N PRO A 59 -20.66 2.02 10.39
CA PRO A 59 -21.94 1.69 11.00
C PRO A 59 -22.47 0.31 10.58
N VAL A 60 -22.29 -0.08 9.31
CA VAL A 60 -22.73 -1.41 8.83
C VAL A 60 -21.91 -2.52 9.49
N ILE A 61 -20.59 -2.40 9.59
CA ILE A 61 -19.74 -3.40 10.27
C ILE A 61 -20.16 -3.56 11.73
N ARG A 62 -20.43 -2.46 12.44
CA ARG A 62 -20.91 -2.53 13.83
C ARG A 62 -22.25 -3.26 13.95
N GLN A 63 -23.20 -2.98 13.05
CA GLN A 63 -24.49 -3.67 13.03
C GLN A 63 -24.33 -5.18 12.81
N LEU A 64 -23.48 -5.58 11.85
CA LEU A 64 -23.19 -6.99 11.58
C LEU A 64 -22.55 -7.68 12.80
N GLN A 65 -21.58 -7.04 13.45
CA GLN A 65 -20.95 -7.56 14.66
C GLN A 65 -21.94 -7.68 15.83
N HIS A 66 -22.83 -6.70 16.03
CA HIS A 66 -23.90 -6.75 17.03
C HIS A 66 -24.89 -7.91 16.77
N ALA A 67 -25.16 -8.19 15.49
CA ALA A 67 -25.94 -9.35 15.06
C ALA A 67 -25.18 -10.69 15.13
N ARG A 68 -23.98 -10.71 15.73
CA ARG A 68 -23.10 -11.90 15.84
C ARG A 68 -22.64 -12.46 14.47
N ILE A 69 -22.65 -11.65 13.42
CA ILE A 69 -22.13 -12.01 12.10
C ILE A 69 -20.62 -11.76 12.09
N LYS A 70 -19.85 -12.78 11.73
CA LYS A 70 -18.39 -12.68 11.64
C LYS A 70 -18.00 -11.90 10.38
N CYS A 71 -17.42 -10.72 10.58
CA CYS A 71 -16.86 -9.91 9.50
C CYS A 71 -15.38 -10.24 9.28
N LEU A 72 -14.96 -10.39 8.02
CA LEU A 72 -13.58 -10.66 7.61
C LEU A 72 -13.19 -9.70 6.48
N MET A 73 -11.93 -9.26 6.45
CA MET A 73 -11.37 -8.49 5.35
C MET A 73 -10.47 -9.39 4.50
N LEU A 74 -10.78 -9.45 3.20
CA LEU A 74 -9.93 -10.06 2.19
C LEU A 74 -9.50 -8.94 1.24
N THR A 75 -8.19 -8.69 1.13
CA THR A 75 -7.65 -7.64 0.27
C THR A 75 -6.28 -8.06 -0.29
N GLY A 76 -5.96 -7.56 -1.48
CA GLY A 76 -4.63 -7.66 -2.09
C GLY A 76 -3.75 -6.42 -1.83
N ASP A 77 -4.22 -5.48 -1.00
CA ASP A 77 -3.46 -4.29 -0.63
C ASP A 77 -2.29 -4.61 0.31
N ASN A 78 -1.40 -3.63 0.49
CA ASN A 78 -0.35 -3.69 1.49
C ASN A 78 -0.93 -3.96 2.89
N ILE A 79 -0.25 -4.81 3.67
CA ILE A 79 -0.67 -5.22 5.01
C ILE A 79 -0.92 -4.04 5.96
N LEU A 80 -0.09 -2.98 5.89
CA LEU A 80 -0.25 -1.79 6.75
C LEU A 80 -1.53 -1.02 6.40
N THR A 81 -1.87 -0.95 5.12
CA THR A 81 -3.13 -0.36 4.65
C THR A 81 -4.31 -1.18 5.14
N ALA A 82 -4.27 -2.51 5.01
CA ALA A 82 -5.33 -3.40 5.48
C ALA A 82 -5.58 -3.26 6.99
N VAL A 83 -4.51 -3.20 7.79
CA VAL A 83 -4.58 -2.99 9.24
C VAL A 83 -5.17 -1.62 9.56
N SER A 84 -4.71 -0.55 8.90
CA SER A 84 -5.21 0.81 9.11
C SER A 84 -6.71 0.91 8.81
N VAL A 85 -7.15 0.39 7.66
CA VAL A 85 -8.56 0.34 7.25
C VAL A 85 -9.38 -0.49 8.24
N SER A 86 -8.90 -1.66 8.64
CA SER A 86 -9.59 -2.55 9.59
C SER A 86 -9.83 -1.91 10.95
N ARG A 87 -8.84 -1.14 11.46
CA ARG A 87 -8.97 -0.38 12.71
C ARG A 87 -9.93 0.80 12.55
N ASN A 88 -9.80 1.55 11.45
CA ASN A 88 -10.62 2.74 11.19
C ASN A 88 -12.11 2.40 11.02
N CYS A 89 -12.45 1.24 10.45
CA CYS A 89 -13.84 0.81 10.28
C CYS A 89 -14.40 0.02 11.47
N GLY A 90 -13.60 -0.24 12.51
CA GLY A 90 -14.00 -1.01 13.69
C GLY A 90 -14.08 -2.52 13.46
N LEU A 91 -13.49 -3.03 12.37
CA LEU A 91 -13.42 -4.48 12.13
C LEU A 91 -12.57 -5.18 13.20
N ILE A 92 -11.49 -4.53 13.64
CA ILE A 92 -10.66 -4.95 14.78
C ILE A 92 -10.45 -3.75 15.73
N ALA A 93 -10.20 -4.02 17.01
CA ALA A 93 -9.90 -2.96 17.96
C ALA A 93 -8.48 -2.40 17.73
N PRO A 94 -8.22 -1.12 18.04
CA PRO A 94 -6.87 -0.54 17.95
C PRO A 94 -5.83 -1.30 18.76
N SER A 95 -6.23 -1.88 19.90
CA SER A 95 -5.39 -2.68 20.81
C SER A 95 -5.24 -4.14 20.39
N THR A 96 -5.93 -4.60 19.34
CA THR A 96 -5.81 -5.99 18.89
C THR A 96 -4.37 -6.27 18.42
N PRO A 97 -3.69 -7.28 19.00
CA PRO A 97 -2.34 -7.66 18.59
C PRO A 97 -2.35 -8.19 17.16
N LEU A 98 -1.27 -7.94 16.42
CA LEU A 98 -1.13 -8.36 15.02
C LEU A 98 -0.13 -9.50 14.91
N SER A 99 -0.50 -10.53 14.16
CA SER A 99 0.38 -11.64 13.81
C SER A 99 0.44 -11.76 12.29
N GLN A 100 1.65 -11.74 11.72
CA GLN A 100 1.85 -11.95 10.29
C GLN A 100 2.20 -13.42 10.04
N VAL A 101 1.45 -14.07 9.16
CA VAL A 101 1.74 -15.43 8.68
C VAL A 101 2.19 -15.33 7.23
N ILE A 102 3.40 -15.82 6.96
CA ILE A 102 3.97 -15.87 5.61
C ILE A 102 3.94 -17.32 5.17
N VAL A 103 3.15 -17.62 4.14
CA VAL A 103 3.11 -18.95 3.54
C VAL A 103 4.19 -19.03 2.47
N THR A 104 5.26 -19.77 2.76
CA THR A 104 6.26 -20.12 1.75
C THR A 104 5.83 -21.39 1.05
N SER A 105 5.81 -21.40 -0.29
CA SER A 105 5.64 -22.63 -1.05
C SER A 105 6.92 -23.48 -0.97
N SER A 106 7.13 -24.17 0.15
CA SER A 106 8.03 -25.33 0.12
C SER A 106 7.35 -26.39 -0.76
N ALA A 107 8.10 -27.03 -1.66
CA ALA A 107 7.59 -28.17 -2.43
C ALA A 107 6.90 -29.17 -1.48
N PRO A 108 5.74 -29.73 -1.84
CA PRO A 108 5.05 -30.69 -0.99
C PRO A 108 6.04 -31.82 -0.66
N ARG A 109 6.23 -32.11 0.62
CA ARG A 109 7.05 -33.26 1.05
C ARG A 109 6.37 -34.51 0.49
N THR A 110 6.92 -35.07 -0.58
CA THR A 110 6.51 -36.38 -1.07
C THR A 110 6.98 -37.40 -0.03
N ILE A 111 6.06 -37.90 0.78
CA ILE A 111 6.31 -39.08 1.59
C ILE A 111 6.35 -40.24 0.59
N LYS A 112 7.55 -40.76 0.30
CA LYS A 112 7.67 -42.06 -0.36
C LYS A 112 7.23 -43.10 0.67
N LEU A 113 6.11 -43.76 0.39
CA LEU A 113 5.73 -45.02 1.03
C LEU A 113 6.76 -46.10 0.69
#